data_AF-R7QY78-F1
#
_entry.id   AF-R7QY78-F1
#
_cell.length_a   1.000
_cell.length_b   1.000
_cell.length_c   1.000
_cell.angle_alpha   90.00
_cell.angle_beta   90.00
_cell.angle_gamma   90.00
#
_symmetry.space_group_name_H-M   'P 1'
#
loop_
_entity.id
_entity.type
_entity.pdbx_description
1 polymer ?
#
loop_
_entity_poly.entity_id
_entity_poly.type
_entity_poly.pdbx_seq_one_letter_code
_entity_poly.pdbx_strand_id
1 'polypeptide(L)'
;MIADIAYISDAPVVLIDEPENAGIDCEEVIRLLAGKEKIVLISTHDPLIALSCEKRIVIRNGGIAKLQQRSACEKEWKVYLEEVNQKMKMIRGKIRNGENIVEQPQGIL
;
A
#
# COMPACT_ATOMS: atom_id res chain seq x y z
N MET A 1 3.22 17.82 -3.00
CA MET A 1 2.36 17.01 -3.91
C MET A 1 1.15 16.43 -3.21
N ILE A 2 1.25 15.45 -2.30
CA ILE A 2 0.06 14.85 -1.66
C ILE A 2 -0.76 15.85 -0.85
N ALA A 3 -0.11 16.69 -0.03
CA ALA A 3 -0.80 17.72 0.73
C ALA A 3 -1.55 18.71 -0.20
N ASP A 4 -0.92 19.13 -1.30
CA ASP A 4 -1.55 20.04 -2.27
C ASP A 4 -2.78 19.39 -2.89
N ILE A 5 -2.70 18.09 -3.23
CA ILE A 5 -3.85 17.34 -3.75
C ILE A 5 -4.96 17.23 -2.68
N ALA A 6 -4.62 17.02 -1.42
CA ALA A 6 -5.59 16.82 -0.34
C ALA A 6 -6.26 18.12 0.13
N TYR A 7 -5.57 19.25 0.10
CA TYR A 7 -5.99 20.50 0.74
C TYR A 7 -6.22 21.67 -0.21
N ILE A 8 -5.60 21.69 -1.38
CA ILE A 8 -5.64 22.82 -2.31
C ILE A 8 -6.37 22.44 -3.61
N SER A 9 -6.27 21.18 -4.04
CA SER A 9 -6.87 20.72 -5.29
C SER A 9 -8.36 20.42 -5.15
N ASP A 10 -9.16 20.98 -6.06
CA ASP A 10 -10.58 20.68 -6.23
C ASP A 10 -10.83 19.40 -7.06
N ALA A 11 -9.76 18.70 -7.50
CA ALA A 11 -9.92 17.50 -8.32
C ALA A 11 -10.70 16.41 -7.54
N PRO A 12 -11.85 15.91 -8.06
CA PRO A 12 -12.66 14.91 -7.38
C PRO A 12 -12.08 13.50 -7.53
N VAL A 13 -11.22 13.28 -8.53
CA VAL A 13 -10.56 12.01 -8.82
C VAL A 13 -9.05 12.22 -8.84
N VAL A 14 -8.32 11.33 -8.18
CA VAL A 14 -6.87 11.33 -8.11
C VAL A 14 -6.36 9.98 -8.61
N LEU A 15 -5.45 9.99 -9.56
CA LEU A 15 -4.72 8.80 -10.00
C LEU A 15 -3.28 8.87 -9.45
N ILE A 16 -2.84 7.79 -8.83
CA ILE A 16 -1.48 7.65 -8.31
C ILE A 16 -0.87 6.39 -8.94
N ASP A 17 0.27 6.57 -9.61
CA ASP A 17 1.00 5.47 -10.23
C ASP A 17 2.23 5.14 -9.39
N GLU A 18 2.37 3.86 -9.06
CA GLU A 18 3.48 3.29 -8.29
C GLU A 18 3.90 4.12 -7.05
N PRO A 19 2.96 4.45 -6.13
CA PRO A 19 3.28 5.26 -4.96
C PRO A 19 4.37 4.65 -4.07
N GLU A 20 4.52 3.31 -4.08
CA GLU A 20 5.58 2.58 -3.39
C GLU A 20 6.99 3.07 -3.77
N ASN A 21 7.19 3.54 -5.01
CA ASN A 21 8.50 3.96 -5.52
C ASN A 21 8.93 5.35 -5.01
N ALA A 22 7.99 6.14 -4.47
CA ALA A 22 8.28 7.47 -3.94
C ALA A 22 8.75 7.45 -2.47
N GLY A 23 8.78 6.28 -1.82
CA GLY A 23 9.15 6.15 -0.40
C GLY A 23 8.16 6.83 0.56
N ILE A 24 6.93 7.08 0.10
CA ILE A 24 5.85 7.67 0.89
C ILE A 24 5.03 6.60 1.60
N ASP A 25 4.42 6.96 2.74
CA ASP A 25 3.47 6.07 3.42
C ASP A 25 2.15 6.01 2.65
N CYS A 26 2.03 5.03 1.76
CA CYS A 26 0.91 4.89 0.85
C CYS A 26 -0.42 4.70 1.60
N GLU A 27 -0.40 4.06 2.77
CA GLU A 27 -1.60 3.82 3.57
C GLU A 27 -2.10 5.12 4.20
N GLU A 28 -1.19 5.96 4.70
CA GLU A 28 -1.52 7.30 5.17
C GLU A 28 -2.07 8.18 4.04
N VAL A 29 -1.46 8.13 2.85
CA VAL A 29 -1.92 8.87 1.66
C VAL A 29 -3.34 8.46 1.27
N ILE A 30 -3.60 7.14 1.18
CA ILE A 30 -4.94 6.61 0.88
C ILE A 30 -5.95 7.11 1.91
N ARG A 31 -5.62 7.01 3.21
CA ARG A 31 -6.51 7.45 4.29
C ARG A 31 -6.80 8.95 4.23
N LEU A 32 -5.78 9.76 3.99
CA LEU A 32 -5.90 11.21 3.89
C LEU A 32 -6.80 11.62 2.72
N LEU A 33 -6.54 11.08 1.53
CA LEU A 33 -7.27 11.44 0.32
C LEU A 33 -8.71 10.91 0.32
N ALA A 34 -8.92 9.67 0.77
CA ALA A 34 -10.26 9.10 0.93
C ALA A 34 -11.09 9.87 1.97
N GLY A 35 -10.47 10.33 3.06
CA GLY A 35 -11.11 11.19 4.07
C GLY A 35 -11.51 12.58 3.57
N LYS A 36 -11.05 12.98 2.36
CA LYS A 36 -11.46 14.20 1.66
C LYS A 36 -12.54 13.96 0.61
N GLU A 37 -13.20 12.81 0.66
CA GLU A 37 -14.26 12.39 -0.28
C GLU A 37 -13.79 12.36 -1.75
N LYS A 38 -12.47 12.20 -1.97
CA LYS A 38 -11.90 12.06 -3.31
C LYS A 38 -11.90 10.59 -3.72
N ILE A 39 -12.20 10.33 -5.00
CA ILE A 39 -12.02 9.00 -5.59
C ILE A 39 -10.53 8.82 -5.88
N VAL A 40 -9.91 7.83 -5.23
CA VAL A 40 -8.48 7.54 -5.40
C VAL A 40 -8.30 6.26 -6.20
N LEU A 41 -7.62 6.37 -7.34
CA LEU A 41 -7.22 5.26 -8.19
C LEU A 41 -5.72 5.05 -8.00
N ILE A 42 -5.32 3.81 -7.73
CA ILE A 42 -3.92 3.45 -7.52
C ILE A 42 -3.54 2.33 -8.49
N SER A 43 -2.50 2.60 -9.26
CA SER A 43 -1.76 1.60 -10.02
C SER A 43 -0.56 1.18 -9.18
N THR A 44 -0.43 -0.11 -8.91
CA THR A 44 0.61 -0.65 -8.02
C THR A 44 0.84 -2.13 -8.32
N HIS A 45 2.05 -2.59 -8.07
CA HIS A 45 2.39 -4.01 -8.02
C HIS A 45 2.58 -4.51 -6.58
N ASP A 46 2.51 -3.61 -5.60
CA ASP A 46 2.66 -3.93 -4.19
C ASP A 46 1.37 -4.56 -3.63
N PRO A 47 1.45 -5.80 -3.09
CA PRO A 47 0.28 -6.51 -2.58
C PRO A 47 -0.32 -5.86 -1.32
N LEU A 48 0.46 -5.19 -0.47
CA LEU A 48 -0.06 -4.49 0.71
C LEU A 48 -0.92 -3.30 0.29
N ILE A 49 -0.46 -2.51 -0.68
CA ILE A 49 -1.23 -1.39 -1.20
C ILE A 49 -2.50 -1.91 -1.90
N ALA A 50 -2.37 -2.94 -2.74
CA ALA A 50 -3.50 -3.55 -3.44
C ALA A 50 -4.56 -4.13 -2.47
N LEU A 51 -4.13 -4.72 -1.35
CA LEU A 51 -5.03 -5.24 -0.31
C LEU A 51 -5.55 -4.16 0.63
N SER A 52 -4.97 -2.97 0.64
CA SER A 52 -5.49 -1.81 1.40
C SER A 52 -6.74 -1.21 0.75
N CYS A 53 -6.87 -1.34 -0.57
CA CYS A 53 -8.02 -0.88 -1.34
C CYS A 53 -9.25 -1.80 -1.22
N GLU A 54 -10.44 -1.21 -1.31
CA GLU A 54 -11.71 -1.95 -1.24
C GLU A 54 -12.07 -2.70 -2.53
N LYS A 55 -11.67 -2.14 -3.68
CA LYS A 55 -11.92 -2.68 -5.02
C LYS A 55 -10.64 -2.62 -5.84
N ARG A 56 -10.45 -3.60 -6.73
CA ARG A 56 -9.33 -3.66 -7.68
C ARG A 56 -9.85 -3.92 -9.09
N ILE A 57 -9.25 -3.22 -10.04
CA ILE A 57 -9.44 -3.46 -11.48
C ILE A 57 -8.25 -4.28 -11.95
N VAL A 58 -8.50 -5.48 -12.46
CA VAL A 58 -7.45 -6.34 -13.02
C VAL A 58 -7.36 -6.07 -14.51
N ILE A 59 -6.19 -5.65 -14.97
CA ILE A 59 -5.90 -5.41 -16.38
C ILE A 59 -5.10 -6.60 -16.93
N ARG A 60 -5.49 -7.12 -18.10
CA ARG A 60 -4.74 -8.13 -18.86
C ARG A 60 -4.82 -7.81 -20.35
N ASN A 61 -3.70 -7.94 -21.07
CA ASN A 61 -3.62 -7.69 -22.52
C ASN A 61 -4.23 -6.34 -22.96
N GLY A 62 -4.03 -5.29 -22.17
CA GLY A 62 -4.55 -3.95 -22.47
C GLY A 62 -6.04 -3.74 -22.19
N GLY A 63 -6.76 -4.73 -21.64
CA GLY A 63 -8.18 -4.61 -21.30
C GLY A 63 -8.49 -4.93 -19.83
N ILE A 64 -9.67 -4.50 -19.36
CA ILE A 64 -10.19 -4.89 -18.05
C ILE A 64 -10.60 -6.36 -18.09
N ALA A 65 -9.88 -7.19 -17.33
CA ALA A 65 -10.16 -8.61 -17.22
C ALA A 65 -11.16 -8.93 -16.09
N LYS A 66 -11.12 -8.17 -14.98
CA LYS A 66 -11.95 -8.44 -13.80
C LYS A 66 -12.08 -7.22 -12.89
N LEU A 67 -13.21 -7.10 -12.22
CA LEU A 67 -13.38 -6.26 -11.03
C LEU A 67 -13.41 -7.16 -9.79
N GLN A 68 -12.60 -6.87 -8.79
CA GLN A 68 -12.51 -7.65 -7.55
C GLN A 68 -12.81 -6.75 -6.35
N GLN A 69 -13.73 -7.21 -5.50
CA GLN A 69 -13.95 -6.65 -4.17
C GLN A 69 -13.03 -7.35 -3.17
N ARG A 70 -12.49 -6.62 -2.20
CA ARG A 70 -11.69 -7.20 -1.13
C ARG A 70 -12.51 -8.21 -0.32
N SER A 71 -12.02 -9.45 -0.26
CA SER A 71 -12.67 -10.53 0.51
C SER A 71 -12.27 -10.52 1.99
N ALA A 72 -12.95 -11.32 2.82
CA ALA A 72 -12.57 -11.51 4.22
C ALA A 72 -11.19 -12.18 4.35
N CYS A 73 -10.94 -13.25 3.57
CA CYS A 73 -9.64 -13.91 3.50
C CYS A 73 -8.51 -12.93 3.10
N GLU A 74 -8.78 -12.03 2.15
CA GLU A 74 -7.80 -11.00 1.77
C GLU A 74 -7.51 -9.98 2.88
N LYS A 75 -8.45 -9.74 3.82
CA LYS A 75 -8.16 -8.92 5.01
C LYS A 75 -7.20 -9.63 5.95
N GLU A 76 -7.36 -10.93 6.15
CA GLU A 76 -6.44 -11.75 6.96
C GLU A 76 -5.04 -11.77 6.33
N TRP A 77 -4.96 -11.94 5.01
CA TRP A 77 -3.70 -11.84 4.27
C TRP A 77 -3.04 -10.47 4.39
N LYS A 78 -3.81 -9.38 4.41
CA LYS A 78 -3.27 -8.03 4.64
C LYS A 78 -2.54 -7.97 5.99
N VAL A 79 -3.18 -8.43 7.06
CA VAL A 79 -2.60 -8.44 8.42
C VAL A 79 -1.30 -9.24 8.45
N TYR A 80 -1.31 -10.45 7.87
CA TYR A 80 -0.10 -11.28 7.79
C TYR A 80 1.04 -10.57 7.04
N LEU A 81 0.75 -9.99 5.87
CA LEU A 81 1.76 -9.29 5.07
C LEU A 81 2.28 -8.03 5.77
N GLU A 82 1.45 -7.37 6.59
CA GLU A 82 1.88 -6.22 7.40
C GLU A 82 2.92 -6.65 8.44
N GLU A 83 2.70 -7.77 9.12
CA GLU A 83 3.67 -8.33 10.07
C GLU A 83 5.00 -8.69 9.40
N VAL A 84 4.93 -9.31 8.22
CA VAL A 84 6.12 -9.56 7.37
C VAL A 84 6.85 -8.25 7.10
N ASN A 85 6.13 -7.22 6.65
CA ASN A 85 6.72 -5.94 6.29
C ASN A 85 7.31 -5.20 7.50
N GLN A 86 6.70 -5.30 8.69
CA GLN A 86 7.25 -4.73 9.91
C GLN A 86 8.57 -5.39 10.30
N LYS A 87 8.64 -6.73 10.23
CA LYS A 87 9.92 -7.45 10.43
C LYS A 87 10.97 -6.98 9.43
N MET A 88 10.60 -6.82 8.16
CA MET A 88 11.51 -6.29 7.13
C MET A 88 11.96 -4.84 7.42
N LYS A 89 11.05 -3.96 7.88
CA LYS A 89 11.39 -2.58 8.28
C LYS A 89 12.37 -2.57 9.46
N MET A 90 12.14 -3.40 10.48
CA MET A 90 13.03 -3.54 11.63
C MET A 90 14.44 -3.96 11.20
N ILE A 91 14.56 -5.02 10.39
CA ILE A 91 15.87 -5.51 9.91
C ILE A 91 16.57 -4.44 9.07
N ARG A 92 15.85 -3.76 8.16
CA ARG A 92 16.41 -2.63 7.39
C ARG A 92 16.94 -1.53 8.31
N GLY A 93 16.22 -1.20 9.38
CA GLY A 93 16.65 -0.23 10.39
C GLY A 93 17.97 -0.61 11.05
N LYS A 94 18.08 -1.85 11.55
CA LYS A 94 19.31 -2.38 12.17
C LYS A 94 20.51 -2.30 11.24
N ILE A 95 20.33 -2.72 9.98
CA ILE A 95 21.38 -2.65 8.95
C ILE A 95 21.80 -1.20 8.73
N ARG A 96 20.85 -0.27 8.59
CA ARG A 96 21.14 1.15 8.35
C ARG A 96 21.90 1.80 9.50
N ASN A 97 21.71 1.31 10.72
CA ASN A 97 22.38 1.78 11.92
C ASN A 97 23.72 1.07 12.18
N GLY A 98 24.11 0.08 11.37
CA GLY A 98 25.31 -0.72 11.58
C GLY A 98 25.22 -1.68 12.77
N GLU A 99 24.02 -2.04 13.21
CA GLU A 99 23.80 -2.97 14.31
C GLU A 99 24.02 -4.42 13.87
N ASN A 100 24.58 -5.24 14.76
CA ASN A 100 24.68 -6.68 14.53
C ASN A 100 23.31 -7.34 14.65
N ILE A 101 22.88 -8.06 13.61
CA ILE A 101 21.66 -8.88 13.67
C ILE A 101 22.01 -10.21 14.34
N VAL A 102 21.58 -10.36 15.59
CA VAL A 102 21.83 -11.56 16.41
C VAL A 102 20.61 -12.46 16.54
N GLU A 103 19.42 -11.99 16.12
CA GLU A 103 18.20 -12.80 16.14
C GLU A 103 18.16 -13.75 14.95
N GLN A 104 17.70 -14.98 15.19
CA GLN A 104 17.39 -15.91 14.11
C GLN A 104 16.01 -15.62 13.50
N PRO A 105 15.82 -15.91 12.20
CA PRO A 105 14.51 -15.80 11.57
C PRO A 105 13.50 -16.69 12.30
N GLN A 106 12.58 -16.09 13.05
CA GLN A 106 11.42 -16.79 13.57
C GLN A 106 10.31 -16.72 12.51
N GLY A 107 9.83 -17.89 12.11
CA GLY A 107 8.68 -18.01 11.21
C GLY A 107 7.51 -17.15 11.69
N ILE A 108 6.71 -16.67 10.75
CA ILE A 108 5.48 -15.95 11.05
C ILE A 108 4.39 -17.03 11.14
N LEU A 109 3.97 -17.32 12.37
CA LEU A 109 2.89 -18.26 12.69
C LEU A 109 1.56 -17.52 12.72
#